data_AF-A0A803LH23-F1
#
_entry.id   AF-A0A803LH23-F1
#
_cell.length_a   1.000
_cell.length_b   1.000
_cell.length_c   1.000
_cell.angle_alpha   90.00
_cell.angle_beta   90.00
_cell.angle_gamma   90.00
#
_symmetry.space_group_name_H-M   'P 1'
#
loop_
_entity.id
_entity.type
_entity.pdbx_description
1 polymer ?
#
loop_
_entity_poly.entity_id
_entity_poly.type
_entity_poly.pdbx_seq_one_letter_code
_entity_poly.pdbx_strand_id
1 'polypeptide(L)'
;MGLFSGMIKQSDNQSQVMANGVFKGDMHRVITSSLSERISVAAFCHPDKDQEIGPVSKLISVHKPQLYKKFNIYEFQRTFFKSHALGHRPLDPFKLSMLMISSLTTTTT
;
A
#
# COMPACT_ATOMS: atom_id res chain seq x y z
N MET A 1 5.66 26.87 25.56
CA MET A 1 5.73 25.63 24.77
C MET A 1 4.39 25.45 24.07
N GLY A 2 4.35 25.60 22.74
CA GLY A 2 3.12 25.41 21.98
C GLY A 2 2.80 23.93 21.85
N LEU A 3 1.61 23.51 22.31
CA LEU A 3 1.07 22.19 21.99
C LEU A 3 0.72 22.19 20.51
N PHE A 4 1.53 21.52 19.68
CA PHE A 4 1.11 21.19 18.33
C PHE A 4 0.04 20.10 18.42
N SER A 5 -1.22 20.52 18.40
CA SER A 5 -2.35 19.62 18.21
C SER A 5 -2.53 19.38 16.71
N GLY A 6 -2.24 18.17 16.24
CA GLY A 6 -2.36 17.81 14.84
C GLY A 6 -2.31 16.31 14.64
N MET A 7 -3.23 15.80 13.82
CA MET A 7 -3.20 14.43 13.34
C MET A 7 -2.47 14.38 12.00
N ILE A 8 -1.48 13.49 11.87
CA ILE A 8 -0.80 13.24 10.60
C ILE A 8 -1.54 12.10 9.90
N LYS A 9 -2.10 12.38 8.72
CA LYS A 9 -2.68 11.34 7.85
C LYS A 9 -1.58 10.77 6.97
N GLN A 10 -1.44 9.45 6.97
CA GLN A 10 -0.48 8.72 6.15
C GLN A 10 -1.21 7.81 5.17
N SER A 11 -0.68 7.68 3.96
CA SER A 11 -1.18 6.73 2.97
C SER A 11 -0.46 5.40 3.13
N ASP A 12 -1.22 4.31 3.09
CA ASP A 12 -0.69 2.96 3.28
C ASP A 12 -0.61 2.18 1.96
N ASN A 13 -0.13 0.94 2.04
CA ASN A 13 -0.01 0.05 0.90
C ASN A 13 -1.37 -0.30 0.28
N GLN A 14 -2.44 -0.43 1.08
CA GLN A 14 -3.76 -0.79 0.59
C GLN A 14 -4.38 0.35 -0.22
N SER A 15 -4.27 1.58 0.29
CA SER A 15 -4.67 2.80 -0.42
C SER A 15 -3.91 2.96 -1.74
N GLN A 16 -2.60 2.69 -1.75
CA GLN A 16 -1.79 2.71 -2.97
C GLN A 16 -2.28 1.68 -4.01
N VAL A 17 -2.62 0.47 -3.59
CA VAL A 17 -3.14 -0.58 -4.48
C VAL A 17 -4.48 -0.20 -5.06
N MET A 18 -5.44 0.22 -4.22
CA MET A 18 -6.77 0.64 -4.68
C MET A 18 -6.71 1.83 -5.64
N ALA A 19 -5.79 2.76 -5.39
CA ALA A 19 -5.55 3.91 -6.25
C ALA A 19 -4.73 3.59 -7.51
N ASN A 20 -4.45 2.32 -7.80
CA ASN A 20 -3.59 1.88 -8.91
C ASN A 20 -2.23 2.62 -8.97
N GLY A 21 -1.65 2.94 -7.81
CA GLY A 21 -0.37 3.64 -7.71
C GLY A 21 -0.41 5.15 -7.93
N VAL A 22 -1.59 5.77 -8.05
CA VAL A 22 -1.73 7.25 -8.13
C VAL A 22 -1.13 7.92 -6.90
N PHE A 23 -1.35 7.35 -5.72
CA PHE A 23 -0.66 7.73 -4.49
C PHE A 23 0.34 6.63 -4.12
N LYS A 24 1.47 7.03 -3.53
CA LYS A 24 2.47 6.10 -3.00
C LYS A 24 2.24 5.94 -1.50
N GLY A 25 2.36 4.71 -1.02
CA GLY A 25 2.37 4.43 0.41
C GLY A 25 3.62 5.00 1.05
N ASP A 26 3.44 5.62 2.21
CA ASP A 26 4.51 6.29 2.93
C ASP A 26 5.40 5.27 3.65
N MET A 27 6.72 5.42 3.54
CA MET A 27 7.67 4.75 4.42
C MET A 27 8.10 5.72 5.52
N HIS A 28 7.61 5.49 6.74
CA HIS A 28 7.95 6.30 7.90
C HIS A 28 8.85 5.52 8.86
N ARG A 29 9.74 6.24 9.55
CA ARG A 29 10.60 5.70 10.61
C ARG A 29 10.55 6.63 11.81
N VAL A 30 10.51 6.05 13.01
CA VAL A 30 10.68 6.79 14.26
C VAL A 30 12.13 6.67 14.70
N ILE A 31 12.73 7.80 15.09
CA ILE A 31 14.10 7.86 15.61
C ILE A 31 14.01 8.12 17.12
N THR A 32 14.83 7.41 17.90
CA THR A 32 14.89 7.59 19.36
C THR A 32 15.69 8.84 19.72
N SER A 33 15.35 9.46 20.85
CA SER A 33 16.06 10.62 21.41
C SER A 33 16.60 10.25 22.79
N SER A 34 17.86 10.59 23.06
CA SER A 34 18.45 10.49 24.41
C SER A 34 18.07 11.66 25.31
N LEU A 35 17.48 12.72 24.75
CA LEU A 35 17.20 13.98 25.45
C LEU A 35 15.78 14.06 26.01
N SER A 36 14.83 13.32 25.41
CA SER A 36 13.42 13.42 25.79
C SER A 36 12.64 12.20 25.33
N GLU A 37 11.68 11.78 26.16
CA GLU A 37 10.70 10.76 25.79
C GLU A 37 9.65 11.32 24.82
N ARG A 38 9.12 10.45 23.94
CA ARG A 38 8.03 10.78 23.03
C ARG A 38 7.00 9.67 23.04
N ILE A 39 5.76 10.04 23.33
CA ILE A 39 4.59 9.15 23.22
C ILE A 39 3.75 9.59 22.03
N SER A 40 3.29 8.64 21.23
CA SER A 40 2.37 8.87 20.12
C SER A 40 1.33 7.77 20.03
N VAL A 41 0.11 8.11 19.62
CA VAL A 41 -0.96 7.16 19.34
C VAL A 41 -1.11 7.02 17.83
N ALA A 42 -1.15 5.79 17.34
CA ALA A 42 -1.42 5.48 15.94
C ALA A 42 -2.75 4.75 15.80
N ALA A 43 -3.57 5.17 14.85
CA ALA A 43 -4.83 4.52 14.49
C ALA A 43 -4.74 4.04 13.04
N PHE A 44 -5.15 2.78 12.80
CA PHE A 44 -5.10 2.15 11.50
C PHE A 44 -6.52 1.73 11.08
N CYS A 45 -6.89 2.05 9.84
CA CYS A 45 -8.16 1.62 9.24
C CYS A 45 -7.84 0.60 8.15
N HIS A 46 -8.28 -0.65 8.33
CA HIS A 46 -8.08 -1.72 7.36
C HIS A 46 -9.41 -2.41 7.04
N PRO A 47 -9.60 -2.94 5.82
CA PRO A 47 -10.70 -3.84 5.51
C PRO A 47 -10.60 -5.13 6.33
N ASP A 48 -11.73 -5.84 6.41
CA ASP A 48 -11.77 -7.16 7.05
C ASP A 48 -10.82 -8.14 6.35
N LYS A 49 -10.30 -9.10 7.11
CA LYS A 49 -9.29 -10.06 6.66
C LYS A 49 -9.73 -10.88 5.45
N ASP A 50 -11.02 -11.13 5.33
CA ASP A 50 -11.61 -11.94 4.27
C ASP A 50 -11.90 -11.14 3.00
N GLN A 51 -11.70 -9.82 3.02
CA GLN A 51 -11.92 -8.96 1.87
C GLN A 51 -10.78 -9.08 0.86
N GLU A 52 -11.15 -9.05 -0.41
CA GLU A 52 -10.22 -8.86 -1.52
C GLU A 52 -10.03 -7.38 -1.80
N ILE A 53 -8.79 -6.95 -2.03
CA ILE A 53 -8.48 -5.61 -2.52
C ILE A 53 -7.72 -5.67 -3.84
N GLY A 54 -7.85 -4.61 -4.61
CA GLY A 54 -7.15 -4.41 -5.87
C GLY A 54 -7.42 -3.03 -6.45
N PRO A 55 -6.82 -2.70 -7.61
CA PRO A 55 -7.04 -1.42 -8.25
C PRO A 55 -8.52 -1.20 -8.58
N VAL A 56 -9.05 -0.02 -8.24
CA VAL A 56 -10.43 0.36 -8.58
C VAL A 56 -10.55 0.43 -10.11
N SER A 57 -11.53 -0.28 -10.69
CA SER A 57 -11.67 -0.43 -12.14
C SER A 57 -11.73 0.91 -12.89
N LYS A 58 -12.33 1.95 -12.29
CA LYS A 58 -12.39 3.31 -12.86
C LYS A 58 -11.02 4.00 -13.00
N LEU A 59 -9.98 3.48 -12.36
CA LEU A 59 -8.60 3.97 -12.41
C LEU A 59 -7.72 3.15 -13.36
N ILE A 60 -8.29 2.18 -14.07
CA ILE A 60 -7.62 1.36 -15.07
C ILE A 60 -8.10 1.81 -16.45
N SER A 61 -7.16 2.03 -17.38
CA SER A 61 -7.46 2.32 -18.79
C SER A 61 -6.31 1.89 -19.68
N VAL A 62 -6.49 1.97 -21.00
CA VAL A 62 -5.42 1.70 -21.99
C VAL A 62 -4.17 2.56 -21.72
N HIS A 63 -4.35 3.80 -21.27
CA HIS A 63 -3.26 4.72 -20.96
C HIS A 63 -2.73 4.59 -19.52
N LYS A 64 -3.46 3.91 -18.64
CA LYS A 64 -3.11 3.66 -17.23
C LYS A 64 -3.41 2.18 -16.91
N PRO A 65 -2.55 1.25 -17.35
CA PRO A 65 -2.79 -0.16 -17.14
C PRO A 65 -2.80 -0.52 -15.66
N GLN A 66 -3.38 -1.68 -15.36
CA GLN A 66 -3.40 -2.23 -14.01
C GLN A 66 -1.96 -2.52 -13.54
N LEU A 67 -1.59 -2.01 -12.36
CA LEU A 67 -0.23 -2.18 -11.81
C LEU A 67 -0.14 -3.28 -10.75
N TYR A 68 -1.25 -3.65 -10.12
CA TYR A 68 -1.29 -4.60 -9.01
C TYR A 68 -2.32 -5.69 -9.27
N LYS A 69 -2.01 -6.93 -8.87
CA LYS A 69 -2.97 -8.03 -8.84
C LYS A 69 -4.02 -7.79 -7.75
N LYS A 70 -5.19 -8.42 -7.86
CA LYS A 70 -6.12 -8.53 -6.74
C LYS A 70 -5.62 -9.59 -5.76
N PHE A 71 -5.85 -9.38 -4.47
CA PHE A 71 -5.43 -10.30 -3.42
C PHE A 71 -6.26 -10.11 -2.15
N ASN A 72 -6.30 -11.14 -1.32
CA ASN A 72 -6.98 -11.11 -0.04
C ASN A 72 -6.13 -10.41 1.04
N ILE A 73 -6.78 -9.63 1.94
CA ILE A 73 -6.09 -8.86 2.98
C ILE A 73 -5.28 -9.74 3.94
N TYR A 74 -5.78 -10.93 4.29
CA TYR A 74 -5.04 -11.88 5.12
C TYR A 74 -3.71 -12.32 4.47
N GLU A 75 -3.72 -12.61 3.18
CA GLU A 75 -2.51 -12.95 2.43
C GLU A 75 -1.51 -11.78 2.42
N PHE A 76 -2.02 -10.56 2.21
CA PHE A 76 -1.22 -9.35 2.25
C PHE A 76 -0.56 -9.12 3.61
N GLN A 77 -1.30 -9.25 4.71
CA GLN A 77 -0.75 -9.08 6.07
C GLN A 77 0.40 -10.05 6.33
N ARG A 78 0.24 -11.32 5.97
CA ARG A 78 1.32 -12.32 6.11
C ARG A 78 2.56 -11.95 5.29
N THR A 79 2.35 -11.52 4.05
CA THR A 79 3.43 -11.11 3.16
C THR A 79 4.11 -9.83 3.65
N PHE A 80 3.35 -8.88 4.18
CA PHE A 80 3.84 -7.63 4.75
C PHE A 80 4.86 -7.88 5.85
N PHE A 81 4.51 -8.67 6.88
CA PHE A 81 5.42 -8.94 7.99
C PHE A 81 6.67 -9.70 7.54
N LYS A 82 6.51 -10.66 6.60
CA LYS A 82 7.66 -11.39 6.02
C LYS A 82 8.59 -10.46 5.24
N SER A 83 8.05 -9.61 4.37
CA SER A 83 8.83 -8.64 3.59
C SER A 83 9.52 -7.64 4.50
N HIS A 84 8.83 -7.12 5.51
CA HIS A 84 9.40 -6.18 6.48
C HIS A 84 10.60 -6.78 7.24
N ALA A 85 10.49 -8.03 7.69
CA ALA A 85 11.59 -8.73 8.36
C ALA A 85 12.83 -8.89 7.47
N LEU A 86 12.65 -8.94 6.15
CA LEU A 86 13.71 -9.03 5.14
C LEU A 86 14.15 -7.67 4.58
N GLY A 87 13.53 -6.56 5.02
CA GLY A 87 13.78 -5.23 4.44
C GLY A 87 13.23 -5.03 3.02
N HIS A 88 12.38 -5.94 2.54
CA HIS A 88 11.76 -5.87 1.22
C HIS A 88 10.50 -5.02 1.23
N ARG A 89 10.13 -4.43 0.08
CA ARG A 89 8.87 -3.69 -0.05
C ARG A 89 7.69 -4.66 -0.05
N PRO A 90 6.68 -4.47 0.82
CA PRO A 90 5.53 -5.37 0.92
C PRO A 90 4.74 -5.58 -0.37
N LEU A 91 4.70 -4.57 -1.25
CA LEU A 91 3.90 -4.60 -2.48
C LEU A 91 4.59 -5.24 -3.67
N ASP A 92 5.89 -5.52 -3.62
CA ASP A 92 6.60 -6.07 -4.78
C ASP A 92 6.02 -7.42 -5.25
N PRO A 93 5.63 -8.38 -4.37
CA PRO A 93 4.99 -9.63 -4.78
C PRO A 93 3.59 -9.47 -5.41
N PHE A 94 2.99 -8.28 -5.30
CA PHE A 94 1.64 -7.97 -5.77
C PHE A 94 1.63 -7.11 -7.04
N LYS A 95 2.79 -6.63 -7.50
CA LYS A 95 2.90 -5.91 -8.76
C LYS A 95 2.78 -6.86 -9.95
N LEU A 96 2.08 -6.41 -10.99
CA LEU A 96 2.09 -7.09 -12.29
C LEU A 96 3.40 -6.78 -13.02
N SER A 97 3.97 -7.80 -13.67
CA SER A 97 5.15 -7.61 -14.52
C SER A 97 4.75 -6.92 -15.82
N MET A 98 5.68 -6.16 -16.40
CA MET A 98 5.46 -5.45 -17.67
C MET A 98 5.09 -6.40 -18.83
N LEU A 99 5.51 -7.68 -18.75
CA LEU A 99 5.18 -8.74 -19.70
C LEU A 99 3.73 -9.23 -19.62
N MET A 100 3.05 -9.07 -18.48
CA MET A 100 1.64 -9.46 -18.30
C MET A 100 0.66 -8.38 -18.74
N ILE A 101 1.12 -7.13 -18.87
CA ILE A 101 0.27 -6.00 -19.25
C ILE A 101 0.00 -6.02 -20.77
N SER A 102 0.98 -6.43 -21.58
CA SER A 102 0.84 -6.51 -23.04
C SER A 102 -0.11 -7.62 -23.52
N SER A 103 -0.23 -8.72 -22.77
CA SER A 103 -1.15 -9.83 -23.09
C SER A 103 -2.61 -9.56 -22.72
N LEU A 104 -2.87 -8.61 -21.81
CA LEU A 104 -4.23 -8.19 -21.44
C LEU A 104 -4.78 -7.12 -22.39
N THR A 105 -3.92 -6.38 -23.10
CA THR A 105 -4.33 -5.34 -24.07
C THR A 105 -4.76 -5.89 -25.43
N THR A 106 -4.54 -7.17 -25.71
CA THR A 106 -4.83 -7.80 -27.01
C THR A 106 -6.24 -8.40 -27.15
N THR A 107 -7.10 -8.30 -26.12
CA THR A 107 -8.41 -8.99 -26.10
C THR A 107 -9.62 -8.04 -26.13
N THR A 108 -9.53 -6.85 -26.71
CA THR A 108 -10.71 -5.99 -26.92
C THR A 108 -10.72 -5.45 -28.34
N THR A 109 -11.45 -6.17 -29.20
CA THR A 109 -11.96 -5.72 -30.50
C THR A 109 -13.47 -5.71 -30.44
#